data_AF-A0A5Q4SG94-F1
#
_entry.id   AF-A0A5Q4SG94-F1
#
_cell.length_a   1.000
_cell.length_b   1.000
_cell.length_c   1.000
_cell.angle_alpha   90.00
_cell.angle_beta   90.00
_cell.angle_gamma   90.00
#
_symmetry.space_group_name_H-M   'P 1'
#
loop_
_entity.id
_entity.type
_entity.pdbx_description
1 polymer ?
#
loop_
_entity_poly.entity_id
_entity_poly.type
_entity_poly.pdbx_seq_one_letter_code
_entity_poly.pdbx_strand_id
1 'polypeptide(L)'
;MGRNEGPKLTRVVQTCSAHPSQWSAWTADGQYLFLRYRHGEGCVEWHPGPEDDADTAESWNEGLSGLLIEWDDGSGNGVIGLEDFLAAAGLVLAPGALVS
;
A
#
# COMPACT_ATOMS: atom_id res chain seq x y z
N MET A 1 23.64 2.19 -12.43
CA MET A 1 22.86 0.94 -12.28
C MET A 1 22.42 0.86 -10.82
N GLY A 2 21.39 1.62 -10.45
CA GLY A 2 20.83 1.57 -9.11
C GLY A 2 20.04 0.28 -8.98
N ARG A 3 20.35 -0.54 -7.97
CA ARG A 3 19.56 -1.73 -7.66
C ARG A 3 18.13 -1.26 -7.41
N ASN A 4 17.18 -1.75 -8.20
CA ASN A 4 15.75 -1.56 -8.00
C ASN A 4 15.37 -2.28 -6.69
N GLU A 5 15.70 -1.68 -5.57
CA GLU A 5 15.05 -1.97 -4.30
C GLU A 5 13.65 -1.37 -4.43
N GLY A 6 12.59 -2.18 -4.31
CA GLY A 6 11.22 -1.68 -4.29
C GLY A 6 11.06 -0.55 -3.26
N PRO A 7 10.04 0.33 -3.40
CA PRO A 7 9.92 1.51 -2.57
C PRO A 7 9.97 1.14 -1.09
N LYS A 8 10.93 1.74 -0.37
CA LYS A 8 11.17 1.47 1.06
C LYS A 8 10.13 2.20 1.89
N LEU A 9 9.36 1.46 2.66
CA LEU A 9 8.31 2.00 3.52
C LEU A 9 8.89 2.43 4.87
N THR A 10 8.69 3.68 5.25
CA THR A 10 9.14 4.23 6.54
C THR A 10 8.05 4.15 7.61
N ARG A 11 6.79 4.10 7.19
CA ARG A 11 5.64 3.96 8.07
C ARG A 11 4.58 3.10 7.42
N VAL A 12 3.97 2.21 8.18
CA VAL A 12 2.80 1.43 7.79
C VAL A 12 1.81 1.44 8.95
N VAL A 13 0.56 1.78 8.68
CA VAL A 13 -0.52 1.81 9.68
C VAL A 13 -1.65 0.94 9.18
N GLN A 14 -2.03 -0.06 9.95
CA GLN A 14 -3.20 -0.87 9.63
C GLN A 14 -4.48 -0.08 9.90
N THR A 15 -5.26 0.14 8.86
CA THR A 15 -6.53 0.89 8.94
C THR A 15 -7.73 -0.03 9.06
N CYS A 16 -7.65 -1.25 8.52
CA CYS A 16 -8.63 -2.31 8.71
C CYS A 16 -7.93 -3.67 8.75
N SER A 17 -8.17 -4.47 9.80
CA SER A 17 -7.62 -5.82 9.96
C SER A 17 -8.57 -6.93 9.54
N ALA A 18 -9.80 -6.56 9.14
CA ALA A 18 -10.86 -7.50 8.79
C ALA A 18 -10.87 -7.77 7.27
N HIS A 19 -12.07 -7.90 6.68
CA HIS A 19 -12.28 -8.06 5.25
C HIS A 19 -12.88 -6.78 4.67
N PRO A 20 -12.13 -5.97 3.92
CA PRO A 20 -10.75 -6.17 3.45
C PRO A 20 -9.68 -5.84 4.49
N SER A 21 -8.51 -6.46 4.36
CA SER A 21 -7.32 -6.02 5.08
C SER A 21 -6.71 -4.81 4.38
N GLN A 22 -6.41 -3.76 5.13
CA GLN A 22 -6.04 -2.46 4.60
C GLN A 22 -4.95 -1.78 5.44
N TRP A 23 -4.04 -1.11 4.75
CA TRP A 23 -2.99 -0.32 5.36
C TRP A 23 -2.78 0.99 4.60
N SER A 24 -2.41 2.01 5.35
CA SER A 24 -1.81 3.24 4.84
C SER A 24 -0.30 3.12 5.02
N ALA A 25 0.47 3.35 3.97
CA ALA A 25 1.92 3.32 4.03
C ALA A 25 2.55 4.59 3.47
N TRP A 26 3.74 4.92 3.94
CA TRP A 26 4.51 6.06 3.48
C TRP A 26 5.89 5.61 3.06
N THR A 27 6.34 6.05 1.90
CA THR A 27 7.71 5.83 1.44
C THR A 27 8.67 6.84 2.07
N ALA A 28 9.98 6.59 1.94
CA ALA A 28 11.01 7.53 2.38
C ALA A 28 10.96 8.89 1.68
N ASP A 29 10.36 8.97 0.49
CA ASP A 29 10.22 10.21 -0.29
C ASP A 29 8.96 11.01 0.12
N GLY A 30 8.17 10.49 1.06
CA GLY A 30 6.90 11.11 1.46
C GLY A 30 5.70 10.69 0.62
N GLN A 31 5.88 9.82 -0.39
CA GLN A 31 4.78 9.26 -1.17
C GLN A 31 3.88 8.41 -0.28
N TYR A 32 2.59 8.73 -0.26
CA TYR A 32 1.56 7.92 0.37
C TYR A 32 1.12 6.77 -0.55
N LEU A 33 1.00 5.58 0.03
CA LEU A 33 0.53 4.36 -0.60
C LEU A 33 -0.66 3.79 0.17
N PHE A 34 -1.69 3.40 -0.58
CA PHE A 34 -2.83 2.67 -0.07
C PHE A 34 -2.70 1.19 -0.43
N LEU A 35 -2.71 0.34 0.58
CA LEU A 35 -2.54 -1.11 0.45
C LEU A 35 -3.86 -1.77 0.80
N ARG A 36 -4.34 -2.65 -0.08
CA ARG A 36 -5.61 -3.34 0.11
C ARG A 36 -5.51 -4.79 -0.32
N TYR A 37 -6.06 -5.68 0.49
CA TYR A 37 -6.24 -7.09 0.16
C TYR A 37 -7.70 -7.53 0.34
N ARG A 38 -8.28 -8.13 -0.70
CA ARG A 38 -9.64 -8.69 -0.68
C ARG A 38 -9.78 -9.84 -1.68
N HIS A 39 -10.52 -10.87 -1.32
CA HIS A 39 -10.85 -11.99 -2.24
C HIS A 39 -9.68 -12.63 -2.99
N GLY A 40 -8.48 -12.73 -2.40
CA GLY A 40 -7.27 -13.23 -3.04
C GLY A 40 -6.49 -12.16 -3.78
N GLU A 41 -7.08 -10.98 -3.93
CA GLU A 41 -6.55 -9.87 -4.71
C GLU A 41 -5.85 -8.87 -3.79
N GLY A 42 -4.58 -8.60 -4.07
CA GLY A 42 -3.83 -7.51 -3.46
C GLY A 42 -3.61 -6.37 -4.43
N CYS A 43 -3.78 -5.14 -3.96
CA CYS A 43 -3.53 -3.93 -4.73
C CYS A 43 -2.71 -2.93 -3.90
N VAL A 44 -1.77 -2.25 -4.56
CA VAL A 44 -1.07 -1.08 -4.02
C VAL A 44 -1.30 0.09 -4.96
N GLU A 45 -1.83 1.16 -4.40
CA GLU A 45 -2.16 2.39 -5.10
C GLU A 45 -1.35 3.54 -4.50
N TRP A 46 -0.90 4.49 -5.31
CA TRP A 46 -0.32 5.74 -4.82
C TRP A 46 -1.39 6.83 -4.82
N HIS A 47 -1.39 7.67 -3.79
CA HIS A 47 -2.30 8.82 -3.65
C HIS A 47 -1.51 10.03 -3.16
N PRO A 48 -2.00 11.27 -3.34
CA PRO A 48 -1.34 12.46 -2.81
C PRO A 48 -1.35 12.47 -1.26
N GLY A 49 -2.19 11.64 -0.66
CA GLY A 49 -2.26 11.40 0.78
C GLY A 49 -3.40 12.15 1.45
N PRO A 50 -3.73 11.78 2.70
CA PRO A 50 -4.85 12.36 3.44
C PRO A 50 -4.60 13.78 3.97
N GLU A 51 -3.35 14.25 3.96
CA GLU A 51 -2.96 15.54 4.54
C GLU A 51 -3.05 16.72 3.55
N ASP A 52 -3.10 16.46 2.25
CA ASP A 52 -3.02 17.51 1.21
C ASP A 52 -4.38 18.13 0.87
N ASP A 53 -5.42 17.96 1.70
CA ASP A 53 -6.84 18.22 1.35
C ASP A 53 -7.28 17.53 0.02
N ALA A 54 -6.44 16.64 -0.49
CA ALA A 54 -6.55 15.97 -1.78
C ALA A 54 -7.00 14.51 -1.63
N ASP A 55 -7.43 14.07 -0.45
CA ASP A 55 -8.20 12.81 -0.33
C ASP A 55 -9.69 13.08 -0.58
N THR A 56 -9.99 13.73 -1.69
CA THR A 56 -11.35 13.89 -2.20
C THR A 56 -11.56 12.91 -3.35
N ALA A 57 -12.81 12.48 -3.57
CA ALA A 57 -13.14 11.62 -4.70
C ALA A 57 -12.71 12.21 -6.06
N GLU A 58 -12.56 13.54 -6.14
CA GLU A 58 -12.09 14.25 -7.34
C GLU A 58 -10.59 14.03 -7.58
N SER A 59 -9.75 14.09 -6.54
CA SER A 59 -8.31 13.82 -6.65
C SER A 59 -7.99 12.40 -7.13
N TRP A 60 -8.83 11.42 -6.76
CA TRP A 60 -8.74 10.07 -7.30
C TRP A 60 -9.03 10.02 -8.82
N ASN A 61 -9.87 10.93 -9.32
CA ASN A 61 -10.27 11.03 -10.72
C ASN A 61 -9.39 11.98 -11.57
N GLU A 62 -8.70 12.93 -10.95
CA GLU A 62 -7.82 13.89 -11.63
C GLU A 62 -6.45 13.30 -12.01
N GLY A 63 -6.27 11.98 -11.86
CA GLY A 63 -5.00 11.31 -12.15
C GLY A 63 -3.91 11.60 -11.12
N LEU A 64 -4.29 12.09 -9.94
CA LEU A 64 -3.40 12.25 -8.79
C LEU A 64 -3.25 10.96 -7.99
N SER A 65 -3.94 9.90 -8.40
CA SER A 65 -3.75 8.53 -7.91
C SER A 65 -3.51 7.54 -9.04
N GLY A 66 -2.86 6.44 -8.73
CA GLY A 66 -2.70 5.35 -9.69
C GLY A 66 -2.29 4.03 -9.06
N LEU A 67 -2.43 2.98 -9.86
CA LEU A 67 -2.09 1.62 -9.46
C LEU A 67 -0.59 1.37 -9.67
N LEU A 68 0.11 0.93 -8.62
CA LEU A 68 1.49 0.45 -8.72
C LEU A 68 1.53 -1.03 -9.08
N ILE A 69 0.73 -1.82 -8.39
CA ILE A 69 0.68 -3.27 -8.56
C ILE A 69 -0.69 -3.79 -8.16
N GLU A 70 -1.19 -4.73 -8.96
CA GLU A 70 -2.31 -5.62 -8.62
C GLU A 70 -1.86 -7.05 -8.82
N TRP A 71 -2.35 -7.95 -7.98
CA TRP A 71 -2.16 -9.39 -8.14
C TRP A 71 -3.34 -10.16 -7.58
N ASP A 72 -3.49 -11.40 -8.04
CA ASP A 72 -4.38 -12.41 -7.48
C ASP A 72 -3.53 -13.60 -7.03
N ASP A 73 -3.67 -14.01 -5.77
CA ASP A 73 -3.00 -15.21 -5.24
C ASP A 73 -3.83 -16.50 -5.43
N GLY A 74 -5.08 -16.37 -5.87
CA GLY A 74 -5.98 -17.48 -6.17
C GLY A 74 -6.63 -18.13 -4.93
N SER A 75 -6.34 -17.65 -3.71
CA SER A 75 -6.93 -18.20 -2.49
C SER A 75 -8.37 -17.77 -2.23
N GLY A 76 -8.82 -16.65 -2.77
CA GLY A 76 -10.11 -16.07 -2.41
C GLY A 76 -10.20 -15.54 -0.97
N ASN A 77 -9.09 -15.50 -0.23
CA ASN A 77 -9.05 -14.99 1.15
C ASN A 77 -9.24 -13.47 1.18
N GLY A 78 -9.52 -12.88 2.33
CA GLY A 78 -9.50 -11.41 2.43
C GLY A 78 -8.93 -10.90 3.73
N VAL A 79 -8.24 -11.80 4.44
CA VAL A 79 -7.25 -11.44 5.44
C VAL A 79 -5.90 -11.94 4.95
N ILE A 80 -4.89 -11.10 5.09
CA ILE A 80 -3.49 -11.42 4.84
C ILE A 80 -2.65 -10.68 5.90
N GLY A 81 -1.54 -11.29 6.33
CA GLY A 81 -0.58 -10.62 7.19
C GLY A 81 0.13 -9.49 6.45
N LEU A 82 0.60 -8.48 7.17
CA LEU A 82 1.36 -7.38 6.56
C LEU A 82 2.64 -7.90 5.89
N GLU A 83 3.39 -8.80 6.54
CA GLU A 83 4.64 -9.34 5.99
C GLU A 83 4.41 -10.10 4.68
N ASP A 84 3.39 -10.96 4.63
CA ASP A 84 2.99 -11.67 3.40
C ASP A 84 2.53 -10.71 2.31
N PHE A 85 1.76 -9.68 2.67
CA PHE A 85 1.33 -8.66 1.72
C PHE A 85 2.51 -7.91 1.10
N LEU A 86 3.46 -7.45 1.93
CA LEU A 86 4.64 -6.73 1.45
C LEU A 86 5.53 -7.61 0.57
N ALA A 87 5.68 -8.89 0.94
CA ALA A 87 6.42 -9.85 0.12
C ALA A 87 5.76 -10.06 -1.26
N ALA A 88 4.43 -10.21 -1.30
CA ALA A 88 3.68 -10.34 -2.55
C ALA A 88 3.73 -9.07 -3.42
N ALA A 89 3.69 -7.89 -2.79
CA ALA A 89 3.78 -6.60 -3.47
C ALA A 89 5.20 -6.22 -3.92
N GLY A 90 6.24 -6.97 -3.51
CA GLY A 90 7.63 -6.58 -3.71
C GLY A 90 8.07 -5.34 -2.93
N LEU A 91 7.38 -5.03 -1.83
CA LEU A 91 7.65 -3.91 -0.95
C LEU A 91 8.54 -4.34 0.22
N VAL A 92 9.34 -3.40 0.73
CA VAL A 92 10.21 -3.66 1.88
C VAL A 92 10.10 -2.55 2.92
N LEU A 93 10.14 -2.93 4.20
CA LEU A 93 10.25 -1.97 5.30
C LEU A 93 11.66 -1.39 5.35
N ALA A 94 11.76 -0.08 5.54
CA ALA A 94 13.01 0.59 5.85
C ALA A 94 13.50 0.17 7.26
N PRO A 95 14.81 0.20 7.52
CA PRO A 95 15.33 0.00 8.87
C PRO A 95 14.75 1.05 9.82
N GLY A 96 14.12 0.60 10.91
CA GLY A 96 13.44 1.49 11.86
C GLY A 96 12.06 1.97 11.42
N ALA A 97 11.45 1.35 10.40
CA ALA A 97 10.10 1.67 9.98
C ALA A 97 9.10 1.51 11.14
N LEU A 98 8.15 2.45 11.21
CA LEU A 98 7.08 2.41 12.19
C LEU A 98 5.93 1.57 11.65
N VAL A 99 5.60 0.49 12.35
CA VAL A 99 4.45 -0.37 12.03
C VAL A 99 3.48 -0.34 13.21
N SER A 100 2.21 0.01 12.95
CA SER A 100 1.17 0.11 13.98
C SER A 100 -0.19 -0.37 13.48
#